data_AF-A0A0D2YF53-F1
#
_entry.id   AF-A0A0D2YF53-F1
#
_cell.length_a   1.000
_cell.length_b   1.000
_cell.length_c   1.000
_cell.angle_alpha   90.00
_cell.angle_beta   90.00
_cell.angle_gamma   90.00
#
_symmetry.space_group_name_H-M   'P 1'
#
loop_
_entity.id
_entity.type
_entity.pdbx_description
1 polymer ?
#
loop_
_entity_poly.entity_id
_entity_poly.type
_entity_poly.pdbx_seq_one_letter_code
_entity_poly.pdbx_strand_id
1 'polypeptide(L)'
;MAETPFGHVLQWRLYLFAASCTSLAKHQARWSLDRETVDYIGTKLHMKLVTQLVESKFRQAHLLLYDELLFGMRDVALIEAWRLHNNLDVDDYGASWLTDERNREILAGTYDALLRQIKERADLRQVFVRLDPNGGVRLCPKAIAIYEAHVQEFLKRMLAPISVPSGPPLRSLELLSITYINTGARRRSVFLWEKMVMIYVRYSKSQEQTGEEKDNIKFLPPAVGNLLLTYLAFVLPYSSIPNCRVPLIVAYPLFISHVFTYLPSIPA
;
A
#
# COMPACT_ATOMS: atom_id res chain seq x y z
N MET A 1 19.61 22.30 -50.12
CA MET A 1 19.39 23.19 -48.96
C MET A 1 20.71 23.25 -48.20
N ALA A 2 21.26 24.44 -47.96
CA ALA A 2 22.56 24.56 -47.30
C ALA A 2 22.44 24.13 -45.83
N GLU A 3 23.06 23.01 -45.48
CA GLU A 3 23.13 22.50 -44.11
C GLU A 3 24.05 23.42 -43.30
N THR A 4 23.44 24.19 -42.39
CA THR A 4 24.21 25.01 -41.45
C THR A 4 24.99 24.10 -40.49
N PRO A 5 26.09 24.56 -39.87
CA PRO A 5 26.80 23.79 -38.84
C PRO A 5 25.87 23.26 -37.74
N PHE A 6 24.83 24.04 -37.40
CA PHE A 6 23.80 23.65 -36.44
C PHE A 6 22.89 22.52 -36.96
N GLY A 7 22.57 22.54 -38.25
CA GLY A 7 21.84 21.46 -38.94
C GLY A 7 22.59 20.14 -38.87
N HIS A 8 23.91 20.14 -39.11
CA HIS A 8 24.74 18.95 -38.96
C HIS A 8 24.76 18.42 -37.53
N VAL A 9 24.91 19.29 -36.52
CA VAL A 9 24.89 18.86 -35.10
C VAL A 9 23.55 18.20 -34.73
N LEU A 10 22.42 18.76 -35.19
CA LEU A 10 21.09 18.17 -34.99
C LEU A 10 20.94 16.81 -35.68
N GLN A 11 21.44 16.68 -36.91
CA GLN A 11 21.41 15.43 -37.67
C GLN A 11 22.27 14.35 -37.00
N TRP A 12 23.47 14.69 -36.52
CA TRP A 12 24.32 13.80 -35.73
C TRP A 12 23.66 13.38 -34.42
N ARG A 13 22.98 14.30 -33.72
CA ARG A 13 22.21 13.98 -32.51
C ARG A 13 21.08 12.99 -32.80
N LEU A 14 20.31 13.20 -33.87
CA LEU A 14 19.23 12.30 -34.28
C LEU A 14 19.78 10.92 -34.70
N TYR A 15 20.89 10.89 -35.43
CA TYR A 15 21.55 9.65 -35.82
C TYR A 15 22.07 8.88 -34.61
N LEU A 16 22.75 9.54 -33.66
CA LEU A 16 23.24 8.92 -32.43
C LEU A 16 22.09 8.43 -31.54
N PHE A 17 20.98 9.18 -31.50
CA PHE A 17 19.76 8.73 -30.81
C PHE A 17 19.20 7.46 -31.45
N ALA A 18 19.03 7.43 -32.78
CA ALA A 18 18.59 6.25 -33.52
C ALA A 18 19.55 5.06 -33.35
N ALA A 19 20.86 5.31 -33.42
CA ALA A 19 21.92 4.32 -33.21
C ALA A 19 21.91 3.77 -31.79
N SER A 20 21.66 4.60 -30.78
CA SER A 20 21.52 4.15 -29.38
C SER A 20 20.27 3.28 -29.19
N CYS A 21 19.17 3.60 -29.88
CA CYS A 21 17.95 2.78 -29.87
C CYS A 21 18.12 1.46 -30.64
N THR A 22 19.04 1.37 -31.60
CA THR A 22 19.24 0.20 -32.47
C THR A 22 20.49 -0.62 -32.14
N SER A 23 21.42 -0.09 -31.34
CA SER A 23 22.57 -0.84 -30.85
C SER A 23 22.09 -2.02 -29.99
N LEU A 24 22.61 -3.22 -30.26
CA LEU A 24 22.33 -4.46 -29.53
C LEU A 24 22.41 -4.19 -28.02
N ALA A 25 21.25 -4.05 -27.38
CA ALA A 25 21.20 -3.82 -25.95
C ALA A 25 21.82 -5.04 -25.27
N LYS A 26 22.95 -4.84 -24.59
CA LYS A 26 23.51 -5.84 -23.68
C LYS A 26 22.46 -6.14 -22.61
N HIS A 27 22.36 -7.40 -22.17
CA HIS A 27 21.36 -7.86 -21.20
C HIS A 27 19.91 -7.81 -21.68
N GLN A 28 19.63 -8.18 -22.94
CA GLN A 28 18.24 -8.38 -23.36
C GLN A 28 17.62 -9.60 -22.69
N ALA A 29 16.44 -9.41 -22.10
CA ALA A 29 15.57 -10.51 -21.71
C ALA A 29 15.02 -11.20 -22.96
N ARG A 30 15.10 -12.53 -23.02
CA ARG A 30 14.62 -13.34 -24.13
C ARG A 30 13.44 -14.19 -23.67
N TRP A 31 12.34 -14.10 -24.39
CA TRP A 31 11.20 -14.98 -24.18
C TRP A 31 11.42 -16.30 -24.91
N SER A 32 11.05 -17.41 -24.27
CA SER A 32 10.83 -18.67 -24.97
C SER A 32 9.67 -18.55 -25.96
N LEU A 33 9.67 -19.39 -27.01
CA LEU A 33 8.66 -19.35 -28.07
C LEU A 33 7.24 -19.62 -27.55
N ASP A 34 7.13 -20.46 -26.52
CA ASP A 34 5.88 -20.77 -25.80
C ASP A 34 5.40 -19.63 -24.88
N ARG A 35 6.22 -18.58 -24.70
CA ARG A 35 5.99 -17.44 -23.80
C ARG A 35 5.86 -17.79 -22.32
N GLU A 36 6.32 -18.96 -21.90
CA GLU A 36 6.24 -19.40 -20.51
C GLU A 36 7.48 -19.02 -19.69
N THR A 37 8.63 -18.77 -20.34
CA THR A 37 9.91 -18.52 -19.68
C THR A 37 10.60 -17.27 -20.21
N VAL A 38 11.16 -16.48 -19.31
CA VAL A 38 12.07 -15.36 -19.61
C VAL A 38 13.48 -15.74 -19.21
N ASP A 39 14.42 -15.70 -20.14
CA ASP A 39 15.85 -15.81 -19.87
C ASP A 39 16.47 -14.41 -19.80
N TYR A 40 17.11 -14.08 -18.68
CA TYR A 40 17.83 -12.84 -18.49
C TYR A 40 19.16 -13.12 -17.79
N ILE A 41 20.28 -12.86 -18.48
CA ILE A 41 21.65 -13.06 -17.97
C ILE A 41 21.81 -14.50 -17.42
N GLY A 42 21.33 -15.50 -18.15
CA GLY A 42 21.42 -16.91 -17.76
C GLY A 42 20.46 -17.32 -16.63
N THR A 43 19.67 -16.39 -16.10
CA THR A 43 18.59 -16.69 -15.14
C THR A 43 17.30 -16.92 -15.90
N LYS A 44 16.74 -18.12 -15.78
CA LYS A 44 15.45 -18.48 -16.38
C LYS A 44 14.33 -18.32 -15.36
N LEU A 45 13.38 -17.45 -15.66
CA LEU A 45 12.18 -17.19 -14.86
C LEU A 45 10.95 -17.74 -15.59
N HIS A 46 10.37 -18.79 -15.04
CA HIS A 46 9.11 -19.34 -15.53
C HIS A 46 7.93 -18.51 -15.01
N MET A 47 6.96 -18.15 -15.85
CA MET A 47 5.82 -17.30 -15.48
C MET A 47 4.95 -17.94 -14.39
N LYS A 48 4.84 -19.27 -14.39
CA LYS A 48 4.25 -20.03 -13.26
C LYS A 48 4.85 -19.65 -11.89
N LEU A 49 6.16 -19.39 -11.80
CA LEU A 49 6.81 -18.98 -10.54
C LEU A 49 6.35 -17.58 -10.11
N VAL A 50 6.05 -16.69 -11.05
CA VAL A 50 5.53 -15.36 -10.77
C VAL A 50 4.11 -15.46 -10.18
N THR A 51 3.25 -16.28 -10.77
CA THR A 51 1.90 -16.54 -10.24
C THR A 51 1.98 -17.17 -8.84
N GLN A 52 2.82 -18.19 -8.67
CA GLN A 52 3.04 -18.84 -7.37
C GLN A 52 3.57 -17.87 -6.31
N LEU A 53 4.47 -16.95 -6.69
CA LEU A 53 4.95 -15.91 -5.80
C LEU A 53 3.80 -15.00 -5.35
N VAL A 54 2.97 -14.51 -6.27
CA VAL A 54 1.83 -13.65 -5.95
C VAL A 54 0.86 -14.37 -5.00
N GLU A 55 0.48 -15.60 -5.32
CA GLU A 55 -0.42 -16.41 -4.49
C GLU A 55 0.16 -16.70 -3.10
N SER A 56 1.45 -17.04 -3.03
CA SER A 56 2.16 -17.29 -1.78
C SER A 56 2.20 -16.03 -0.91
N LYS A 57 2.52 -14.88 -1.49
CA LYS A 57 2.56 -13.60 -0.78
C LYS A 57 1.17 -13.14 -0.34
N PHE A 58 0.16 -13.33 -1.17
CA PHE A 58 -1.23 -13.09 -0.79
C PHE A 58 -1.66 -13.96 0.41
N ARG A 59 -1.38 -15.26 0.38
CA ARG A 59 -1.71 -16.17 1.49
C ARG A 59 -1.00 -15.78 2.79
N GLN A 60 0.28 -15.40 2.71
CA GLN A 60 1.04 -14.90 3.86
C GLN A 60 0.46 -13.60 4.41
N ALA A 61 0.09 -12.64 3.54
CA ALA A 61 -0.55 -11.40 3.95
C ALA A 61 -1.90 -11.66 4.61
N HIS A 62 -2.69 -12.60 4.07
CA HIS A 62 -3.98 -12.98 4.63
C HIS A 62 -3.83 -13.52 6.06
N LEU A 63 -2.93 -14.49 6.27
CA LEU A 63 -2.68 -15.05 7.61
C LEU A 63 -2.18 -13.98 8.58
N LEU A 64 -1.23 -13.14 8.14
CA LEU A 64 -0.75 -12.02 8.97
C LEU A 64 -1.87 -11.06 9.37
N LEU A 65 -2.78 -10.70 8.45
CA LEU A 65 -3.87 -9.80 8.78
C LEU A 65 -4.82 -10.45 9.80
N TYR A 66 -5.33 -11.64 9.52
CA TYR A 66 -6.38 -12.23 10.34
C TYR A 66 -5.86 -12.81 11.65
N ASP A 67 -4.73 -13.53 11.63
CA ASP A 67 -4.23 -14.24 12.81
C ASP A 67 -3.46 -13.29 13.73
N GLU A 68 -2.61 -12.43 13.18
CA GLU A 68 -1.72 -11.56 13.96
C GLU A 68 -2.30 -10.16 14.18
N LEU A 69 -2.66 -9.43 13.11
CA LEU A 69 -3.07 -8.02 13.22
C LEU A 69 -4.48 -7.85 13.78
N LEU A 70 -5.39 -8.75 13.42
CA LEU A 70 -6.75 -8.81 13.93
C LEU A 70 -6.87 -9.78 15.11
N PHE A 71 -5.75 -10.27 15.65
CA PHE A 71 -5.69 -11.18 16.80
C PHE A 71 -6.55 -12.45 16.67
N GLY A 72 -6.83 -12.94 15.46
CA GLY A 72 -7.70 -14.08 15.24
C GLY A 72 -9.18 -13.80 15.54
N MET A 73 -9.64 -12.56 15.41
CA MET A 73 -11.07 -12.21 15.52
C MET A 73 -11.91 -13.08 14.58
N ARG A 74 -13.00 -13.65 15.10
CA ARG A 74 -13.92 -14.50 14.33
C ARG A 74 -14.96 -13.69 13.57
N ASP A 75 -15.43 -12.59 14.17
CA ASP A 75 -16.52 -11.76 13.63
C ASP A 75 -15.98 -10.48 12.98
N VAL A 76 -15.06 -10.64 12.03
CA VAL A 76 -14.53 -9.50 11.26
C VAL A 76 -15.55 -9.11 10.19
N ALA A 77 -16.05 -7.88 10.26
CA ALA A 77 -16.95 -7.35 9.24
C ALA A 77 -16.28 -7.41 7.85
N LEU A 78 -17.01 -7.93 6.87
CA LEU A 78 -16.53 -8.01 5.49
C LEU A 78 -16.45 -6.61 4.86
N ILE A 79 -15.22 -6.11 4.69
CA ILE A 79 -14.95 -4.84 4.02
C ILE A 79 -14.73 -5.11 2.53
N GLU A 80 -15.80 -5.00 1.76
CA GLU A 80 -15.78 -5.29 0.33
C GLU A 80 -15.94 -4.03 -0.50
N ALA A 81 -15.10 -3.88 -1.53
CA ALA A 81 -15.09 -2.69 -2.39
C ALA A 81 -16.45 -2.38 -3.02
N TRP A 82 -17.25 -3.40 -3.32
CA TRP A 82 -18.57 -3.24 -3.95
C TRP A 82 -19.66 -2.69 -3.03
N ARG A 83 -19.46 -2.77 -1.70
CA ARG A 83 -20.41 -2.29 -0.68
C ARG A 83 -20.15 -0.86 -0.27
N LEU A 84 -18.97 -0.35 -0.58
CA LEU A 84 -18.47 0.94 -0.09
C LEU A 84 -18.66 2.02 -1.15
N HIS A 85 -18.94 3.22 -0.68
CA HIS A 85 -19.01 4.44 -1.46
C HIS A 85 -17.65 5.14 -1.47
N ASN A 86 -17.29 5.74 -2.59
CA ASN A 86 -16.14 6.65 -2.63
C ASN A 86 -16.46 7.84 -3.53
N ASN A 87 -16.47 9.04 -2.95
CA ASN A 87 -16.54 10.26 -3.74
C ASN A 87 -15.14 10.59 -4.32
N LEU A 88 -15.04 10.60 -5.63
CA LEU A 88 -13.79 10.82 -6.38
C LEU A 88 -13.48 12.30 -6.59
N ASP A 89 -14.49 13.16 -6.47
CA ASP A 89 -14.38 14.59 -6.75
C ASP A 89 -13.87 15.37 -5.53
N VAL A 90 -14.06 14.83 -4.32
CA VAL A 90 -13.63 15.44 -3.05
C VAL A 90 -12.10 15.45 -2.92
N ASP A 91 -11.54 16.64 -2.74
CA ASP A 91 -10.13 16.89 -2.42
C ASP A 91 -9.87 17.43 -1.02
N ASP A 92 -10.91 17.55 -0.19
CA ASP A 92 -10.77 17.99 1.20
C ASP A 92 -9.69 17.21 1.94
N TYR A 93 -8.94 17.93 2.79
CA TYR A 93 -7.95 17.32 3.68
C TYR A 93 -8.60 16.26 4.55
N GLY A 94 -8.01 15.07 4.61
CA GLY A 94 -8.55 13.97 5.41
C GLY A 94 -9.64 13.14 4.70
N ALA A 95 -10.09 13.52 3.50
CA ALA A 95 -11.13 12.77 2.82
C ALA A 95 -10.64 11.42 2.26
N SER A 96 -11.41 10.37 2.52
CA SER A 96 -11.23 9.00 2.02
C SER A 96 -12.59 8.28 1.98
N TRP A 97 -12.65 7.05 1.44
CA TRP A 97 -13.81 6.17 1.63
C TRP A 97 -14.02 5.82 3.12
N LEU A 98 -12.95 5.86 3.94
CA LEU A 98 -13.03 5.66 5.38
C LEU A 98 -13.80 6.78 6.11
N THR A 99 -13.81 7.99 5.55
CA THR A 99 -14.45 9.17 6.15
C THR A 99 -15.75 9.55 5.43
N ASP A 100 -16.20 8.75 4.47
CA ASP A 100 -17.46 8.96 3.75
C ASP A 100 -18.62 8.51 4.63
N GLU A 101 -19.52 9.42 4.98
CA GLU A 101 -20.64 9.17 5.91
C GLU A 101 -21.53 8.01 5.45
N ARG A 102 -21.64 7.78 4.13
CA ARG A 102 -22.42 6.67 3.56
C ARG A 102 -21.86 5.29 3.90
N ASN A 103 -20.61 5.21 4.34
CA ASN A 103 -19.97 3.97 4.77
C ASN A 103 -20.03 3.74 6.28
N ARG A 104 -20.61 4.67 7.05
CA ARG A 104 -20.59 4.65 8.52
C ARG A 104 -21.16 3.35 9.11
N GLU A 105 -22.25 2.82 8.55
CA GLU A 105 -22.86 1.58 9.02
C GLU A 105 -21.94 0.37 8.78
N ILE A 106 -21.26 0.32 7.63
CA ILE A 106 -20.34 -0.76 7.27
C ILE A 106 -19.07 -0.70 8.13
N LEU A 107 -18.62 0.52 8.44
CA LEU A 107 -17.43 0.78 9.26
C LEU A 107 -17.72 0.82 10.76
N ALA A 108 -18.97 0.60 11.17
CA ALA A 108 -19.36 0.63 12.56
C ALA A 108 -18.56 -0.43 13.35
N GLY A 109 -17.85 0.02 14.38
CA GLY A 109 -17.05 -0.85 15.24
C GLY A 109 -15.69 -1.26 14.68
N THR A 110 -15.28 -0.85 13.47
CA THR A 110 -13.92 -1.17 12.99
C THR A 110 -12.86 -0.32 13.70
N TYR A 111 -13.20 0.95 14.00
CA TYR A 111 -12.29 1.93 14.61
C TYR A 111 -11.80 1.52 16.00
N ASP A 112 -12.63 0.88 16.82
CA ASP A 112 -12.34 0.53 18.22
C ASP A 112 -12.19 -1.00 18.44
N ALA A 113 -12.27 -1.81 17.36
CA ALA A 113 -12.20 -3.27 17.40
C ALA A 113 -10.95 -3.83 18.10
N LEU A 114 -9.75 -3.39 17.70
CA LEU A 114 -8.49 -3.91 18.26
C LEU A 114 -8.35 -3.58 19.75
N LEU A 115 -8.74 -2.36 20.15
CA LEU A 115 -8.70 -1.98 21.55
C LEU A 115 -9.72 -2.79 22.37
N ARG A 116 -10.91 -3.06 21.83
CA ARG A 116 -11.90 -3.95 22.46
C ARG A 116 -11.32 -5.35 22.64
N GLN A 117 -10.68 -5.92 21.62
CA GLN A 117 -10.01 -7.23 21.76
C GLN A 117 -8.96 -7.23 22.86
N ILE A 118 -8.08 -6.23 22.92
CA ILE A 118 -7.06 -6.12 23.96
C ILE A 118 -7.67 -6.00 25.37
N LYS A 119 -8.83 -5.35 25.50
CA LYS A 119 -9.52 -5.18 26.79
C LYS A 119 -10.26 -6.43 27.24
N GLU A 120 -10.99 -7.07 26.34
CA GLU A 120 -11.91 -8.17 26.64
C GLU A 120 -11.18 -9.51 26.80
N ARG A 121 -10.06 -9.69 26.09
CA ARG A 121 -9.29 -10.94 26.11
C ARG A 121 -8.16 -10.90 27.13
N ALA A 122 -8.22 -11.81 28.10
CA ALA A 122 -7.26 -11.88 29.20
C ALA A 122 -5.81 -12.13 28.73
N ASP A 123 -5.62 -12.97 27.71
CA ASP A 123 -4.32 -13.26 27.10
C ASP A 123 -3.72 -12.00 26.44
N LEU A 124 -4.51 -11.28 25.64
CA LEU A 124 -4.06 -10.02 25.02
C LEU A 124 -3.82 -8.94 26.07
N ARG A 125 -4.68 -8.80 27.07
CA ARG A 125 -4.49 -7.86 28.18
C ARG A 125 -3.18 -8.14 28.91
N GLN A 126 -2.88 -9.40 29.21
CA GLN A 126 -1.62 -9.77 29.85
C GLN A 126 -0.39 -9.45 28.98
N VAL A 127 -0.51 -9.53 27.65
CA VAL A 127 0.59 -9.20 26.73
C VAL A 127 0.76 -7.69 26.58
N PHE A 128 -0.33 -6.97 26.30
CA PHE A 128 -0.31 -5.57 25.89
C PHE A 128 -0.45 -4.58 27.05
N VAL A 129 -1.00 -4.95 28.20
CA VAL A 129 -1.32 -4.02 29.28
C VAL A 129 -0.40 -4.22 30.48
N ARG A 130 0.12 -3.12 31.03
CA ARG A 130 0.95 -3.09 32.24
C ARG A 130 0.37 -2.06 33.20
N LEU A 131 0.41 -2.38 34.49
CA LEU A 131 0.16 -1.39 35.52
C LEU A 131 1.36 -0.44 35.59
N ASP A 132 1.06 0.85 35.65
CA ASP A 132 2.03 1.90 35.92
C ASP A 132 2.25 1.96 37.45
N PRO A 133 3.50 2.18 37.91
CA PRO A 133 3.78 2.40 39.33
C PRO A 133 2.91 3.49 39.98
N ASN A 134 2.43 4.46 39.22
CA ASN A 134 1.58 5.56 39.68
C ASN A 134 0.08 5.22 39.68
N GLY A 135 -0.29 3.94 39.53
CA GLY A 135 -1.70 3.49 39.50
C GLY A 135 -2.41 3.66 38.15
N GLY A 136 -1.68 4.11 37.12
CA GLY A 136 -2.18 4.18 35.74
C GLY A 136 -2.11 2.85 34.99
N VAL A 137 -2.71 2.81 33.81
CA VAL A 137 -2.60 1.67 32.88
C VAL A 137 -1.80 2.12 31.66
N ARG A 138 -0.73 1.39 31.35
CA ARG A 138 0.12 1.68 30.18
C ARG A 138 0.22 0.47 29.26
N LEU A 139 0.44 0.70 27.97
CA LEU A 139 0.71 -0.39 27.05
C LEU A 139 2.17 -0.87 27.17
N CYS A 140 2.39 -2.16 26.93
CA CYS A 140 3.71 -2.78 26.93
C CYS A 140 4.48 -2.36 25.66
N PRO A 141 5.60 -1.63 25.76
CA PRO A 141 6.35 -1.17 24.58
C PRO A 141 6.85 -2.33 23.71
N LYS A 142 7.23 -3.45 24.34
CA LYS A 142 7.70 -4.64 23.62
C LYS A 142 6.58 -5.29 22.80
N ALA A 143 5.36 -5.35 23.33
CA ALA A 143 4.22 -5.90 22.62
C ALA A 143 3.83 -5.01 21.42
N ILE A 144 3.85 -3.68 21.60
CA ILE A 144 3.63 -2.72 20.51
C ILE A 144 4.69 -2.91 19.41
N ALA A 145 5.97 -2.98 19.76
CA ALA A 145 7.03 -3.15 18.76
C ALA A 145 6.90 -4.46 17.95
N ILE A 146 6.47 -5.55 18.58
CA ILE A 146 6.18 -6.81 17.89
C ILE A 146 4.99 -6.65 16.95
N TYR A 147 3.91 -6.02 17.42
CA TYR A 147 2.73 -5.75 16.59
C TYR A 147 3.07 -4.87 15.38
N GLU A 148 3.85 -3.81 15.57
CA GLU A 148 4.35 -2.96 14.49
C GLU A 148 5.20 -3.74 13.49
N ALA A 149 6.04 -4.67 13.95
CA ALA A 149 6.81 -5.53 13.07
C ALA A 149 5.90 -6.43 12.20
N HIS A 150 4.80 -6.95 12.75
CA HIS A 150 3.80 -7.68 11.99
C HIS A 150 3.09 -6.80 10.95
N VAL A 151 2.79 -5.54 11.29
CA VAL A 151 2.24 -4.56 10.32
C VAL A 151 3.20 -4.35 9.16
N GLN A 152 4.49 -4.14 9.44
CA GLN A 152 5.51 -4.00 8.40
C GLN A 152 5.60 -5.25 7.52
N GLU A 153 5.56 -6.43 8.14
CA GLU A 153 5.64 -7.67 7.38
C GLU A 153 4.42 -7.87 6.49
N PHE A 154 3.22 -7.57 6.99
CA PHE A 154 2.00 -7.56 6.19
C PHE A 154 2.12 -6.64 4.96
N LEU A 155 2.54 -5.39 5.16
CA LEU A 155 2.71 -4.43 4.07
C LEU A 155 3.73 -4.91 3.03
N LYS A 156 4.85 -5.51 3.47
CA LYS A 156 5.82 -6.13 2.56
C LYS A 156 5.22 -7.29 1.77
N ARG A 157 4.37 -8.12 2.38
CA ARG A 157 3.68 -9.22 1.67
C ARG A 157 2.67 -8.70 0.66
N MET A 158 2.02 -7.57 0.92
CA MET A 158 1.07 -6.94 0.00
C MET A 158 1.71 -6.36 -1.27
N LEU A 159 3.03 -6.12 -1.29
CA LEU A 159 3.72 -5.51 -2.44
C LEU A 159 3.53 -6.26 -3.75
N ALA A 160 3.76 -7.57 -3.74
CA ALA A 160 3.67 -8.39 -4.95
C ALA A 160 2.22 -8.53 -5.45
N PRO A 161 1.23 -8.86 -4.59
CA PRO A 161 -0.18 -8.87 -4.98
C PRO A 161 -0.72 -7.55 -5.52
N ILE A 162 -0.22 -6.40 -5.05
CA ILE A 162 -0.61 -5.09 -5.55
C ILE A 162 0.09 -4.75 -6.87
N SER A 163 1.38 -5.07 -6.99
CA SER A 163 2.22 -4.53 -8.07
C SER A 163 2.23 -5.37 -9.33
N VAL A 164 2.15 -6.70 -9.22
CA VAL A 164 2.44 -7.64 -10.31
C VAL A 164 1.22 -7.95 -11.18
N PRO A 165 0.01 -8.24 -10.64
CA PRO A 165 -1.12 -8.65 -11.48
C PRO A 165 -1.71 -7.52 -12.33
N SER A 166 -1.63 -6.29 -11.83
CA SER A 166 -2.34 -5.13 -12.40
C SER A 166 -1.51 -4.33 -13.40
N GLY A 167 -0.82 -5.02 -14.32
CA GLY A 167 0.02 -4.40 -15.36
C GLY A 167 1.50 -4.29 -14.99
N PRO A 168 2.29 -3.48 -15.72
CA PRO A 168 3.72 -3.32 -15.46
C PRO A 168 3.98 -2.98 -13.99
N PRO A 169 5.00 -3.58 -13.33
CA PRO A 169 5.25 -3.35 -11.91
C PRO A 169 5.45 -1.86 -11.63
N LEU A 170 4.87 -1.39 -10.52
CA LEU A 170 5.09 -0.01 -10.06
C LEU A 170 6.58 0.17 -9.77
N ARG A 171 7.10 1.35 -10.09
CA ARG A 171 8.46 1.70 -9.64
C ARG A 171 8.47 1.83 -8.12
N SER A 172 9.62 1.57 -7.49
CA SER A 172 9.74 1.64 -6.02
C SER A 172 9.18 2.94 -5.46
N LEU A 173 9.47 4.11 -6.06
CA LEU A 173 8.95 5.39 -5.56
C LEU A 173 7.43 5.54 -5.75
N GLU A 174 6.87 5.02 -6.84
CA GLU A 174 5.42 5.03 -7.10
C GLU A 174 4.70 4.19 -6.04
N LEU A 175 5.20 2.98 -5.78
CA LEU A 175 4.69 2.06 -4.77
C LEU A 175 4.79 2.69 -3.37
N LEU A 176 5.96 3.23 -3.03
CA LEU A 176 6.22 3.92 -1.77
C LEU A 176 5.56 5.30 -1.69
N SER A 177 4.71 5.70 -2.63
CA SER A 177 3.97 6.97 -2.57
C SER A 177 2.45 6.82 -2.45
N ILE A 178 1.97 5.57 -2.41
CA ILE A 178 0.54 5.28 -2.30
C ILE A 178 0.01 5.88 -0.99
N THR A 179 -1.08 6.63 -1.05
CA THR A 179 -1.78 7.17 0.12
C THR A 179 -3.25 6.75 0.11
N TYR A 180 -3.86 6.55 1.28
CA TYR A 180 -5.28 6.17 1.38
C TYR A 180 -6.20 7.34 1.77
N ILE A 181 -5.62 8.47 2.16
CA ILE A 181 -6.32 9.66 2.64
C ILE A 181 -5.78 10.89 1.93
N ASN A 182 -6.65 11.84 1.61
CA ASN A 182 -6.24 13.09 1.00
C ASN A 182 -5.34 13.86 1.97
N THR A 183 -4.25 14.38 1.44
CA THR A 183 -3.31 15.24 2.16
C THR A 183 -3.33 16.62 1.51
N GLY A 184 -3.02 17.68 2.26
CA GLY A 184 -3.16 19.05 1.75
C GLY A 184 -2.35 19.35 0.48
N ALA A 185 -1.29 18.58 0.20
CA ALA A 185 -0.48 18.71 -1.00
C ALA A 185 -0.84 17.71 -2.13
N ARG A 186 -1.53 16.61 -1.81
CA ARG A 186 -1.78 15.50 -2.75
C ARG A 186 -3.09 14.79 -2.45
N ARG A 187 -3.88 14.55 -3.49
CA ARG A 187 -5.00 13.60 -3.45
C ARG A 187 -4.49 12.20 -3.10
N ARG A 188 -5.36 11.40 -2.47
CA ARG A 188 -5.09 10.00 -2.16
C ARG A 188 -4.82 9.19 -3.43
N SER A 189 -4.18 8.04 -3.26
CA SER A 189 -3.97 7.06 -4.33
C SER A 189 -4.99 5.94 -4.33
N VAL A 190 -5.57 5.59 -3.19
CA VAL A 190 -6.54 4.50 -3.08
C VAL A 190 -7.97 5.02 -3.25
N PHE A 191 -8.65 4.54 -4.29
CA PHE A 191 -10.02 4.87 -4.64
C PHE A 191 -10.86 3.59 -4.79
N LEU A 192 -12.18 3.76 -4.76
CA LEU A 192 -13.13 2.71 -5.14
C LEU A 192 -13.79 3.14 -6.45
N TRP A 193 -13.63 2.33 -7.48
CA TRP A 193 -14.19 2.60 -8.81
C TRP A 193 -14.79 1.31 -9.36
N GLU A 194 -16.04 1.38 -9.83
CA GLU A 194 -16.77 0.23 -10.39
C GLU A 194 -16.65 -1.04 -9.53
N LYS A 195 -16.90 -0.91 -8.22
CA LYS A 195 -16.89 -2.02 -7.25
C LYS A 195 -15.51 -2.65 -7.01
N MET A 196 -14.43 -2.04 -7.49
CA MET A 196 -13.05 -2.50 -7.32
C MET A 196 -12.18 -1.45 -6.64
N VAL A 197 -11.06 -1.90 -6.06
CA VAL A 197 -10.04 -1.00 -5.55
C VAL A 197 -9.17 -0.53 -6.72
N MET A 198 -9.13 0.78 -6.92
CA MET A 198 -8.27 1.45 -7.87
C MET A 198 -7.10 2.12 -7.12
N ILE A 199 -5.88 1.80 -7.52
CA ILE A 199 -4.67 2.52 -7.13
C ILE A 199 -4.31 3.48 -8.26
N TYR A 200 -4.31 4.76 -7.95
CA TYR A 200 -3.98 5.85 -8.84
C TYR A 200 -2.72 6.55 -8.34
N VAL A 201 -1.63 6.43 -9.09
CA VAL A 201 -0.36 7.09 -8.79
C VAL A 201 0.04 7.94 -9.97
N ARG A 202 0.35 9.21 -9.72
CA ARG A 202 0.95 10.12 -10.71
C ARG A 202 2.46 10.12 -10.54
N TYR A 203 3.20 9.81 -11.61
CA TYR A 203 4.66 9.86 -11.60
C TYR A 203 5.20 10.21 -12.98
N SER A 204 6.19 11.09 -13.06
CA SER A 204 7.06 11.14 -14.25
C SER A 204 8.53 11.46 -13.91
N LYS A 205 9.45 10.67 -14.48
CA LYS A 205 10.91 10.94 -14.46
C LYS A 205 11.28 12.21 -15.24
N SER A 206 10.38 12.67 -16.12
CA SER A 206 10.57 13.83 -16.97
C SER A 206 9.73 15.01 -16.52
N GLN A 207 9.17 15.02 -15.29
CA GLN A 207 8.35 16.15 -14.82
C GLN A 207 9.11 17.48 -14.93
N GLU A 208 10.40 17.46 -14.59
CA GLU A 208 11.28 18.62 -14.74
C GLU A 208 11.61 18.99 -16.21
N GLN A 209 11.44 18.06 -17.16
CA GLN A 209 11.82 18.25 -18.58
C GLN A 209 10.63 18.44 -19.53
N THR A 210 9.47 17.84 -19.25
CA THR A 210 8.31 17.80 -20.15
C THR A 210 7.03 18.37 -19.55
N GLY A 211 6.97 18.64 -18.24
CA GLY A 211 5.79 19.18 -17.55
C GLY A 211 4.60 18.22 -17.44
N GLU A 212 4.57 17.12 -18.19
CA GLU A 212 3.48 16.14 -18.17
C GLU A 212 3.68 15.05 -17.09
N GLU A 213 2.69 14.90 -16.21
CA GLU A 213 2.54 13.75 -15.32
C GLU A 213 1.93 12.57 -16.10
N LYS A 214 2.50 11.37 -15.95
CA LYS A 214 1.87 10.15 -16.49
C LYS A 214 1.06 9.47 -15.41
N ASP A 215 -0.17 9.15 -15.78
CA ASP A 215 -1.08 8.38 -14.93
C ASP A 215 -0.66 6.91 -14.90
N ASN A 216 -0.51 6.36 -13.70
CA ASN A 216 -0.36 4.94 -13.47
C ASN A 216 -1.56 4.44 -12.67
N ILE A 217 -2.51 3.80 -13.38
CA ILE A 217 -3.78 3.34 -12.83
C ILE A 217 -3.76 1.81 -12.75
N LYS A 218 -4.12 1.28 -11.59
CA LYS A 218 -4.19 -0.16 -11.33
C LYS A 218 -5.48 -0.56 -10.66
N PHE A 219 -6.15 -1.56 -11.21
CA PHE A 219 -7.28 -2.20 -10.54
C PHE A 219 -6.81 -3.47 -9.86
N LEU A 220 -7.06 -3.57 -8.55
CA LEU A 220 -6.67 -4.74 -7.78
C LEU A 220 -7.68 -5.88 -7.99
N PRO A 221 -7.22 -7.14 -8.05
CA PRO A 221 -8.12 -8.29 -7.95
C PRO A 221 -8.98 -8.18 -6.67
N PRO A 222 -10.28 -8.54 -6.69
CA PRO A 222 -11.19 -8.32 -5.57
C PRO A 222 -10.68 -8.85 -4.22
N ALA A 223 -10.07 -10.04 -4.21
CA ALA A 223 -9.50 -10.61 -2.99
C ALA A 223 -8.36 -9.76 -2.40
N VAL A 224 -7.48 -9.21 -3.25
CA VAL A 224 -6.38 -8.34 -2.83
C VAL A 224 -6.91 -6.98 -2.39
N GLY A 225 -7.87 -6.43 -3.13
CA GLY A 225 -8.54 -5.17 -2.81
C GLY A 225 -9.24 -5.23 -1.45
N ASN A 226 -10.09 -6.23 -1.24
CA ASN A 226 -10.82 -6.40 0.02
C ASN A 226 -9.88 -6.64 1.22
N LEU A 227 -8.79 -7.40 1.01
CA LEU A 227 -7.77 -7.59 2.05
C LEU A 227 -7.09 -6.26 2.43
N LEU A 228 -6.75 -5.43 1.44
CA LEU A 228 -6.21 -4.09 1.67
C LEU A 228 -7.23 -3.22 2.42
N LEU A 229 -8.48 -3.15 1.97
CA LEU A 229 -9.51 -2.34 2.61
C LEU A 229 -9.76 -2.77 4.07
N THR A 230 -9.76 -4.07 4.35
CA THR A 230 -9.89 -4.61 5.71
C THR A 230 -8.75 -4.11 6.60
N TYR A 231 -7.50 -4.17 6.12
CA TYR A 231 -6.36 -3.59 6.82
C TYR A 231 -6.53 -2.08 7.06
N LEU A 232 -6.96 -1.32 6.04
CA LEU A 232 -7.20 0.12 6.15
C LEU A 232 -8.29 0.46 7.18
N ALA A 233 -9.33 -0.36 7.30
CA ALA A 233 -10.48 -0.11 8.17
C ALA A 233 -10.26 -0.50 9.64
N PHE A 234 -9.49 -1.55 9.90
CA PHE A 234 -9.31 -2.10 11.26
C PHE A 234 -7.97 -1.74 11.90
N VAL A 235 -6.89 -1.69 11.11
CA VAL A 235 -5.52 -1.57 11.65
C VAL A 235 -5.03 -0.13 11.61
N LEU A 236 -5.26 0.56 10.49
CA LEU A 236 -4.76 1.92 10.28
C LEU A 236 -5.37 3.02 11.18
N PRO A 237 -6.64 2.96 11.64
CA PRO A 237 -7.18 4.00 12.50
C PRO A 237 -6.41 4.20 13.81
N TYR A 238 -5.65 3.18 14.24
CA TYR A 238 -4.79 3.22 15.43
C TYR A 238 -3.38 3.74 15.15
N SER A 239 -3.05 4.05 13.90
CA SER A 239 -1.71 4.39 13.43
C SER A 239 -1.55 5.85 12.96
N SER A 240 -2.49 6.75 13.29
CA SER A 240 -2.49 8.14 12.81
C SER A 240 -3.38 9.02 13.75
N ILE A 241 -3.17 10.33 14.07
CA ILE A 241 -2.78 11.56 13.33
C ILE A 241 -2.45 12.68 14.38
N PRO A 242 -1.39 13.53 14.26
CA PRO A 242 -1.30 14.65 13.30
C PRO A 242 0.10 14.93 12.74
N ASN A 243 0.43 14.30 11.60
CA ASN A 243 1.29 14.82 10.51
C ASN A 243 1.45 13.74 9.40
N CYS A 244 0.34 13.27 8.83
CA CYS A 244 0.36 12.18 7.84
C CYS A 244 0.97 12.63 6.50
N ARG A 245 2.30 12.57 6.40
CA ARG A 245 3.06 12.52 5.15
C ARG A 245 3.53 11.11 4.82
N VAL A 246 2.99 10.10 5.49
CA VAL A 246 3.54 8.75 5.48
C VAL A 246 2.81 7.90 4.44
N PRO A 247 3.49 7.45 3.38
CA PRO A 247 2.89 6.57 2.38
C PRO A 247 2.57 5.20 2.98
N LEU A 248 1.53 4.56 2.42
CA LEU A 248 0.93 3.30 2.84
C LEU A 248 1.93 2.14 2.99
N ILE A 249 3.09 2.26 2.33
CA ILE A 249 4.13 1.23 2.25
C ILE A 249 5.41 1.64 2.99
N VAL A 250 5.52 2.91 3.42
CA VAL A 250 6.62 3.40 4.25
C VAL A 250 6.07 3.75 5.63
N ALA A 251 5.42 2.81 6.32
CA ALA A 251 5.07 3.05 7.71
C ALA A 251 6.38 3.10 8.53
N TYR A 252 6.91 4.29 8.79
CA TYR A 252 8.03 4.48 9.71
C TYR A 252 7.61 4.05 11.13
N PRO A 253 8.50 3.42 11.92
CA PRO A 253 8.21 2.79 13.21
C PRO A 253 7.97 3.77 14.39
N LEU A 254 7.44 4.97 14.14
CA LEU A 254 7.25 6.00 15.20
C LEU A 254 5.79 6.45 15.41
N PHE A 255 4.82 5.82 14.73
CA PHE A 255 3.47 6.39 14.62
C PHE A 255 2.45 5.90 15.67
N ILE A 256 2.75 4.88 16.50
CA ILE A 256 1.80 4.36 17.52
C ILE A 256 2.08 4.90 18.94
N SER A 257 2.97 5.90 19.11
CA SER A 257 3.21 6.49 20.45
C SER A 257 2.18 7.54 20.88
N HIS A 258 1.35 8.06 19.95
CA HIS A 258 0.43 9.19 20.23
C HIS A 258 -1.06 8.83 20.24
N VAL A 259 -1.48 7.67 19.73
CA VAL A 259 -2.90 7.29 19.69
C VAL A 259 -3.38 6.68 21.02
N PHE A 260 -2.49 6.10 21.82
CA PHE A 260 -2.86 5.44 23.07
C PHE A 260 -2.64 6.28 24.34
N THR A 261 -2.29 7.56 24.18
CA THR A 261 -2.26 8.55 25.26
C THR A 261 -3.64 8.81 25.88
N TYR A 262 -4.73 8.34 25.24
CA TYR A 262 -6.12 8.39 25.72
C TYR A 262 -6.59 7.09 26.40
N LEU A 263 -5.68 6.31 26.96
CA LEU A 263 -6.02 5.25 27.92
C LEU A 263 -6.39 5.68 29.37
N PRO A 264 -6.39 6.97 29.82
CA PRO A 264 -6.61 7.26 31.24
C PRO A 264 -8.09 7.14 31.67
N SER A 265 -9.00 6.72 30.80
CA SER A 265 -10.43 6.56 31.12
C SER A 265 -10.82 5.13 31.51
N ILE A 266 -9.87 4.27 31.90
CA ILE A 266 -10.15 2.90 32.36
C ILE A 266 -10.41 2.93 33.88
N PRO A 267 -11.66 2.73 34.37
CA PRO A 267 -11.85 2.38 35.76
C PRO A 267 -11.29 0.98 36.04
N ALA A 268 -10.72 0.82 37.23
CA ALA A 268 -10.04 -0.38 37.72
C ALA A 268 -10.90 -1.66 37.61
#